data_AF-A0A3R7P7W4-F1
#
_entry.id   AF-A0A3R7P7W4-F1
#
_cell.length_a   1.000
_cell.length_b   1.000
_cell.length_c   1.000
_cell.angle_alpha   90.00
_cell.angle_beta   90.00
_cell.angle_gamma   90.00
#
_symmetry.space_group_name_H-M   'P 1'
#
loop_
_entity.id
_entity.type
_entity.pdbx_description
1 polymer ?
#
loop_
_entity_poly.entity_id
_entity_poly.type
_entity_poly.pdbx_seq_one_letter_code
_entity_poly.pdbx_strand_id
1 'polypeptide(L)'
;MNDNSIILSRYEVARIIGLRAMQLDEGSMPFVLVLDNDNSLSIATRELGERKLDVVVKRGELYHKVSDARFPKDLEVLLMTMKETI
;
A
#
# COMPACT_ATOMS: atom_id res chain seq x y z
N MET A 1 -22.10 10.78 -5.62
CA MET A 1 -21.05 9.83 -6.05
C MET A 1 -21.37 8.51 -5.38
N ASN A 2 -21.60 7.44 -6.15
CA ASN A 2 -21.84 6.11 -5.56
C ASN A 2 -20.52 5.62 -4.95
N ASP A 3 -20.42 5.74 -3.64
CA ASP A 3 -19.24 5.39 -2.85
C ASP A 3 -19.17 3.88 -2.61
N ASN A 4 -19.03 3.09 -3.68
CA ASN A 4 -18.85 1.65 -3.62
C ASN A 4 -17.38 1.25 -3.35
N SER A 5 -16.53 2.20 -2.99
CA SER A 5 -15.11 1.95 -2.76
C SER A 5 -14.89 1.25 -1.42
N ILE A 6 -14.42 0.00 -1.48
CA ILE A 6 -14.19 -0.81 -0.29
C ILE A 6 -13.07 -0.23 0.56
N ILE A 7 -13.21 -0.34 1.88
CA ILE A 7 -12.17 0.02 2.83
C ILE A 7 -11.36 -1.24 3.15
N LEU A 8 -10.04 -1.20 2.92
CA LEU A 8 -9.12 -2.24 3.36
C LEU A 8 -9.05 -2.26 4.89
N SER A 9 -9.02 -3.46 5.47
CA SER A 9 -8.77 -3.60 6.90
C SER A 9 -7.31 -3.30 7.21
N ARG A 10 -7.02 -2.93 8.46
CA ARG A 10 -5.64 -2.71 8.92
C ARG A 10 -4.76 -3.95 8.72
N TYR A 11 -5.35 -5.15 8.83
CA TYR A 11 -4.65 -6.42 8.62
C TYR A 11 -4.25 -6.63 7.16
N GLU A 12 -5.13 -6.28 6.22
CA GLU A 12 -4.80 -6.37 4.79
C GLU A 12 -3.75 -5.35 4.41
N VAL A 13 -3.85 -4.12 4.91
CA VAL A 13 -2.83 -3.10 4.67
C VAL A 13 -1.47 -3.56 5.19
N ALA A 14 -1.40 -4.04 6.45
CA ALA A 14 -0.17 -4.58 7.01
C ALA A 14 0.38 -5.77 6.19
N ARG A 15 -0.51 -6.67 5.73
CA ARG A 15 -0.12 -7.81 4.91
C ARG A 15 0.40 -7.39 3.53
N ILE A 16 -0.24 -6.41 2.88
CA ILE A 16 0.18 -5.89 1.57
C ILE A 16 1.56 -5.25 1.69
N ILE A 17 1.76 -4.38 2.68
CA ILE A 17 3.05 -3.72 2.93
C ILE A 17 4.13 -4.76 3.22
N GLY A 18 3.86 -5.71 4.12
CA GLY A 18 4.85 -6.73 4.50
C GLY A 18 5.24 -7.64 3.34
N LEU A 19 4.27 -8.13 2.56
CA LEU A 19 4.54 -8.94 1.37
C LEU A 19 5.33 -8.15 0.33
N ARG A 20 4.98 -6.87 0.12
CA ARG A 20 5.67 -6.05 -0.86
C ARG A 20 7.09 -5.70 -0.43
N ALA A 21 7.31 -5.41 0.85
CA ALA A 21 8.65 -5.21 1.39
C ALA A 21 9.54 -6.44 1.19
N MET A 22 9.01 -7.64 1.46
CA MET A 22 9.73 -8.90 1.20
C MET A 22 10.11 -9.06 -0.28
N GLN A 23 9.20 -8.73 -1.21
CA GLN A 23 9.51 -8.77 -2.64
C GLN A 23 10.62 -7.78 -3.03
N LEU A 24 10.65 -6.60 -2.40
CA LEU A 24 11.71 -5.61 -2.62
C LEU A 24 13.06 -6.09 -2.07
N ASP A 25 13.07 -6.73 -0.89
CA ASP A 25 14.27 -7.37 -0.32
C ASP A 25 14.81 -8.50 -1.22
N GLU A 26 13.91 -9.21 -1.92
CA GLU A 26 14.26 -10.22 -2.93
C GLU A 26 14.70 -9.63 -4.28
N GLY A 27 14.77 -8.30 -4.40
CA GLY A 27 15.26 -7.61 -5.60
C GLY A 27 14.19 -7.26 -6.64
N SER A 28 12.91 -7.30 -6.28
CA SER A 28 11.86 -6.82 -7.20
C SER A 28 11.98 -5.31 -7.45
N MET A 29 11.60 -4.88 -8.66
CA MET A 29 11.70 -3.47 -9.03
C MET A 29 10.66 -2.62 -8.27
N PRO A 30 11.06 -1.48 -7.68
CA PRO A 30 10.15 -0.49 -7.14
C PRO A 30 9.28 0.17 -8.21
N PHE A 31 8.05 0.53 -7.87
CA PHE A 31 7.10 1.28 -8.71
C PHE A 31 7.07 2.78 -8.42
N VAL A 32 7.86 3.21 -7.43
CA VAL A 32 8.04 4.61 -7.03
C VAL A 32 9.53 4.96 -7.09
N LEU A 33 9.83 6.26 -7.05
CA LEU A 33 11.21 6.73 -6.90
C LEU A 33 11.77 6.25 -5.55
N VAL A 34 12.98 5.69 -5.58
CA VAL A 34 13.75 5.33 -4.38
C VAL A 34 14.58 6.54 -3.96
N LEU A 35 14.47 6.94 -2.70
CA LEU A 35 15.16 8.06 -2.10
C LEU A 35 16.38 7.60 -1.30
N ASP A 36 17.26 8.55 -0.96
CA ASP A 36 18.40 8.28 -0.10
C ASP A 36 17.91 7.83 1.29
N ASN A 37 18.38 6.67 1.76
CA ASN A 37 18.00 5.98 3.00
C ASN A 37 16.65 5.23 2.98
N ASP A 38 16.05 5.03 1.82
CA ASP A 38 14.90 4.13 1.74
C ASP A 38 15.28 2.69 2.15
N ASN A 39 14.35 2.06 2.85
CA ASN A 39 14.35 0.61 3.04
C ASN A 39 13.11 0.02 2.36
N SER A 40 13.07 -1.31 2.24
CA SER A 40 11.95 -1.99 1.56
C SER A 40 10.58 -1.68 2.18
N LEU A 41 10.53 -1.41 3.49
CA LEU A 41 9.30 -1.04 4.17
C LEU A 41 8.84 0.38 3.78
N SER A 42 9.75 1.36 3.76
CA SER A 42 9.40 2.74 3.37
C SER A 42 8.97 2.81 1.90
N ILE A 43 9.65 2.08 1.02
CA ILE A 43 9.30 1.98 -0.40
C ILE A 43 7.91 1.34 -0.56
N ALA A 44 7.66 0.16 0.04
CA ALA A 44 6.37 -0.52 -0.05
C ALA A 44 5.21 0.34 0.49
N THR A 45 5.46 1.07 1.58
CA THR A 45 4.49 1.99 2.16
C THR A 45 4.17 3.14 1.21
N ARG A 46 5.19 3.70 0.53
CA ARG A 46 5.01 4.74 -0.48
C ARG A 46 4.26 4.24 -1.71
N GLU A 47 4.60 3.05 -2.22
CA GLU A 47 3.89 2.43 -3.35
C GLU A 47 2.40 2.22 -3.05
N LEU A 48 2.06 1.80 -1.82
CA LEU A 48 0.67 1.69 -1.37
C LEU A 48 0.00 3.06 -1.29
N GLY A 49 0.66 4.04 -0.66
CA GLY A 49 0.14 5.40 -0.50
C GLY A 49 0.00 6.16 -1.83
N GLU A 50 0.76 5.80 -2.87
CA GLU A 50 0.65 6.33 -4.23
C GLU A 50 -0.23 5.49 -5.16
N ARG A 51 -0.86 4.43 -4.63
CA ARG A 51 -1.75 3.53 -5.39
C ARG A 51 -1.06 2.88 -6.59
N LYS A 52 0.23 2.56 -6.46
CA LYS A 52 1.05 1.95 -7.52
C LYS A 52 1.04 0.41 -7.51
N LEU A 53 0.49 -0.20 -6.47
CA LEU A 53 0.41 -1.66 -6.34
C LEU A 53 -0.78 -2.23 -7.11
N ASP A 54 -0.50 -2.94 -8.21
CA ASP A 54 -1.50 -3.72 -8.96
C ASP A 54 -1.68 -5.12 -8.34
N VAL A 55 -2.23 -5.14 -7.12
CA VAL A 55 -2.53 -6.38 -6.40
C VAL A 55 -4.02 -6.46 -6.06
N VAL A 56 -4.53 -7.67 -5.94
CA VAL A 56 -5.93 -7.95 -5.64
C VAL A 56 -6.04 -8.55 -4.24
N VAL A 57 -6.94 -7.99 -3.43
CA VAL A 57 -7.37 -8.56 -2.15
C VAL A 57 -8.62 -9.39 -2.38
N LYS A 58 -8.59 -10.65 -1.93
CA LYS A 58 -9.72 -11.58 -1.97
C LYS A 58 -10.29 -11.78 -0.56
N ARG A 59 -11.59 -11.49 -0.37
CA ARG A 59 -12.36 -11.75 0.86
C ARG A 59 -13.51 -12.71 0.54
N GLY A 60 -13.31 -14.01 0.73
CA GLY A 60 -14.28 -15.01 0.27
C GLY A 60 -14.44 -14.93 -1.26
N GLU A 61 -15.65 -14.68 -1.74
CA GLU A 61 -15.95 -14.50 -3.17
C GLU A 61 -15.73 -13.07 -3.69
N LEU A 62 -15.40 -12.12 -2.81
CA LEU A 62 -15.20 -10.72 -3.18
C LEU A 62 -13.73 -10.46 -3.57
N TYR A 63 -13.53 -9.73 -4.65
CA TYR A 63 -12.23 -9.33 -5.17
C TYR A 63 -12.15 -7.81 -5.31
N HIS A 64 -11.06 -7.22 -4.82
CA HIS A 64 -10.86 -5.77 -4.85
C HIS A 64 -9.44 -5.44 -5.26
N LYS A 65 -9.30 -4.54 -6.23
CA LYS A 65 -8.01 -3.95 -6.57
C LYS A 65 -7.56 -3.00 -5.47
N VAL A 66 -6.32 -3.15 -5.02
CA VAL A 66 -5.76 -2.29 -3.96
C VAL A 66 -5.63 -0.85 -4.43
N SER A 67 -5.32 -0.61 -5.71
CA SER A 67 -5.26 0.72 -6.31
C SER A 67 -6.56 1.52 -6.15
N ASP A 68 -7.70 0.83 -6.13
CA ASP A 68 -9.04 1.43 -6.14
C ASP A 68 -9.67 1.46 -4.74
N ALA A 69 -9.01 0.82 -3.76
CA ALA A 69 -9.52 0.72 -2.41
C ALA A 69 -9.25 2.00 -1.60
N ARG A 70 -10.04 2.19 -0.54
CA ARG A 70 -9.78 3.19 0.50
C ARG A 70 -9.08 2.57 1.69
N PHE A 71 -8.41 3.42 2.47
CA PHE A 71 -7.76 3.02 3.71
C PHE A 71 -8.58 3.50 4.91
N PRO A 72 -8.44 2.85 6.09
CA PRO A 72 -8.93 3.41 7.34
C PRO A 72 -8.32 4.80 7.56
N LYS A 73 -9.10 5.76 8.08
CA LYS A 73 -8.68 7.17 8.21
C LYS A 73 -7.37 7.34 9.00
N ASP A 74 -7.19 6.56 10.06
CA ASP A 74 -5.98 6.51 10.87
C ASP A 74 -4.75 6.11 10.05
N LEU A 75 -4.92 5.15 9.15
CA LEU A 75 -3.88 4.69 8.23
C LEU A 75 -3.65 5.68 7.08
N GLU A 76 -4.70 6.34 6.59
CA GLU A 76 -4.59 7.37 5.57
C GLU A 76 -3.74 8.55 6.07
N VAL A 77 -3.99 9.02 7.29
CA VAL A 77 -3.17 10.06 7.94
C VAL A 77 -1.73 9.59 8.10
N LEU A 78 -1.51 8.38 8.60
CA LEU A 78 -0.15 7.82 8.75
C LEU A 78 0.61 7.78 7.42
N LEU A 79 -0.03 7.26 6.37
CA LEU A 79 0.54 7.16 5.03
C LEU A 79 0.85 8.55 4.45
N MET A 80 0.02 9.56 4.72
CA MET A 80 0.27 10.94 4.29
C MET A 80 1.43 11.58 5.05
N THR A 81 1.51 11.42 6.37
CA THR A 81 2.63 11.95 7.17
C THR A 81 3.97 11.35 6.75
N MET A 82 4.00 10.05 6.41
CA MET A 82 5.20 9.40 5.91
C MET A 82 5.65 9.90 4.52
N LYS A 83 4.76 10.52 3.74
CA LYS A 83 5.14 11.20 2.49
C LYS A 83 5.83 12.55 2.72
N GLU A 84 5.48 13.25 3.81
CA GLU A 84 5.96 14.62 4.08
C GLU A 84 7.25 14.65 4.91
N THR A 85 7.64 13.53 5.50
CA THR A 85 8.81 13.46 6.41
C THR A 85 10.09 13.03 5.71
N ILE A 86 10.10 12.96 4.36
CA ILE A 86 11.28 12.58 3.55
C ILE A 86 11.47 13.59 2.43
#